data_AF-A0A0A0B8C6-F1
#
_entry.id   AF-A0A0A0B8C6-F1
#
_cell.length_a   1.000
_cell.length_b   1.000
_cell.length_c   1.000
_cell.angle_alpha   90.00
_cell.angle_beta   90.00
_cell.angle_gamma   90.00
#
_symmetry.space_group_name_H-M   'P 1'
#
loop_
_entity.id
_entity.type
_entity.pdbx_description
1 polymer ?
#
loop_
_entity_poly.entity_id
_entity_poly.type
_entity_poly.pdbx_seq_one_letter_code
_entity_poly.pdbx_strand_id
1 'polypeptide(L)'
;MPILPKERDPRLITVRRGGTLTDEHHHLLAEWAARCAEHVLPLFEQESPDDPRPRDALAVGRGWVRGEVPMREAHRTSFRANAAGRGLPDPARFAALAAGQA
;
A
#
# COMPACT_ATOMS: atom_id res chain seq x y z
N MET A 1 -0.96 19.38 3.33
CA MET A 1 -1.36 18.75 4.60
C MET A 1 -0.81 17.33 4.63
N PRO A 2 -0.14 16.87 5.70
CA PRO A 2 0.16 15.45 5.84
C PRO A 2 -1.16 14.67 5.90
N ILE A 3 -1.22 13.53 5.21
CA ILE A 3 -2.39 12.64 5.19
C ILE A 3 -2.60 11.89 6.51
N LEU A 4 -1.57 11.84 7.36
CA LEU A 4 -1.60 11.20 8.67
C LEU A 4 -1.65 12.23 9.80
N PRO A 5 -2.40 11.97 10.88
CA PRO A 5 -2.44 12.83 12.05
C PRO A 5 -1.07 12.95 12.72
N LYS A 6 -0.84 14.08 13.41
CA LYS A 6 0.39 14.33 14.17
C LYS A 6 0.55 13.31 15.30
N GLU A 7 -0.55 13.00 15.98
CA GLU A 7 -0.63 11.94 16.98
C GLU A 7 -1.04 10.64 16.28
N ARG A 8 -0.19 9.61 16.41
CA ARG A 8 -0.46 8.32 15.78
C ARG A 8 -1.37 7.49 16.67
N ASP A 9 -2.38 6.87 16.08
CA ASP A 9 -3.25 5.93 16.79
C ASP A 9 -2.47 4.65 17.16
N PRO A 10 -2.34 4.31 18.45
CA PRO A 10 -1.64 3.09 18.87
C PRO A 10 -2.23 1.80 18.27
N ARG A 11 -3.51 1.81 17.89
CA ARG A 11 -4.21 0.69 17.23
C ARG A 11 -3.68 0.39 15.83
N LEU A 12 -2.95 1.33 15.22
CA LEU A 12 -2.32 1.20 13.90
C LEU A 12 -0.80 1.03 14.00
N ILE A 13 -0.26 0.79 15.19
CA ILE A 13 1.18 0.59 15.43
C ILE A 13 1.38 -0.83 15.97
N THR A 14 2.29 -1.59 15.36
CA THR A 14 2.62 -2.95 15.80
C THR A 14 3.15 -2.98 17.24
N VAL A 15 2.88 -4.05 18.00
CA VAL A 15 3.39 -4.25 19.38
C VAL A 15 4.91 -4.02 19.48
N ARG A 16 5.71 -4.55 18.55
CA ARG A 16 7.17 -4.36 18.50
C ARG A 16 7.63 -2.90 18.31
N ARG A 17 6.71 -1.99 17.96
CA ARG A 17 6.94 -0.55 17.79
C ARG A 17 6.23 0.29 18.87
N GLY A 18 5.74 -0.33 19.93
CA GLY A 18 5.12 0.35 21.08
C GLY A 18 3.62 0.65 20.93
N GLY A 19 2.92 0.00 19.99
CA GLY A 19 1.46 0.10 19.86
C GLY A 19 0.72 -1.14 20.35
N THR A 20 -0.51 -1.33 19.87
CA THR A 20 -1.40 -2.43 20.27
C THR A 20 -1.76 -3.40 19.13
N LEU A 21 -1.31 -3.14 17.89
CA LEU A 21 -1.60 -3.99 16.73
C LEU A 21 -0.72 -5.26 16.76
N THR A 22 -1.34 -6.44 16.77
CA THR A 22 -0.62 -7.71 16.62
C THR A 22 -0.15 -7.90 15.18
N ASP A 23 0.86 -8.74 14.96
CA ASP A 23 1.33 -9.03 13.60
C ASP A 23 0.27 -9.72 12.75
N GLU A 24 -0.54 -10.60 13.36
CA GLU A 24 -1.69 -11.21 12.71
C GLU A 24 -2.71 -10.18 12.22
N HIS A 25 -3.10 -9.22 13.08
CA HIS A 25 -4.02 -8.16 12.67
C HIS A 25 -3.38 -7.22 11.64
N HIS A 26 -2.07 -7.00 11.71
CA HIS A 26 -1.36 -6.20 10.72
C HIS A 26 -1.39 -6.86 9.33
N HIS A 27 -1.20 -8.18 9.26
CA HIS A 27 -1.35 -8.95 8.02
C HIS A 27 -2.79 -8.90 7.48
N LEU A 28 -3.79 -9.03 8.36
CA LEU A 28 -5.21 -8.91 7.97
C LEU A 28 -5.55 -7.53 7.42
N LEU A 29 -5.03 -6.46 8.04
CA LEU A 29 -5.22 -5.09 7.55
C LEU A 29 -4.56 -4.88 6.18
N ALA A 30 -3.34 -5.39 5.97
CA ALA A 30 -2.67 -5.29 4.68
C ALA A 30 -3.41 -6.05 3.57
N GLU A 31 -3.89 -7.27 3.84
CA GLU A 31 -4.70 -8.02 2.87
C GLU A 31 -6.05 -7.34 2.57
N TRP A 32 -6.67 -6.73 3.58
CA TRP A 32 -7.88 -5.93 3.38
C TRP A 32 -7.61 -4.67 2.54
N ALA A 33 -6.54 -3.94 2.85
CA ALA A 33 -6.14 -2.76 2.11
C ALA A 33 -5.78 -3.08 0.65
N ALA A 34 -5.09 -4.20 0.41
CA ALA A 34 -4.78 -4.69 -0.93
C ALA A 34 -6.06 -4.94 -1.74
N ARG A 35 -7.05 -5.62 -1.16
CA ARG A 35 -8.37 -5.84 -1.78
C ARG A 35 -9.10 -4.52 -2.09
N CYS A 36 -9.03 -3.54 -1.19
CA CYS A 36 -9.59 -2.21 -1.44
C CYS A 36 -8.89 -1.50 -2.62
N ALA A 37 -7.55 -1.57 -2.68
CA ALA A 37 -6.77 -0.96 -3.75
C ALA A 37 -7.01 -1.62 -5.11
N GLU A 38 -7.24 -2.93 -5.16
CA GLU A 38 -7.58 -3.64 -6.40
C GLU A 38 -8.86 -3.13 -7.06
N HIS A 39 -9.85 -2.71 -6.28
CA HIS A 39 -11.10 -2.16 -6.85
C HIS A 39 -10.87 -0.90 -7.67
N VAL A 40 -9.83 -0.12 -7.36
CA VAL A 40 -9.50 1.14 -8.03
C VAL A 40 -8.30 1.03 -8.97
N LEU A 41 -7.55 -0.07 -8.92
CA LEU A 41 -6.40 -0.32 -9.79
C LEU A 41 -6.70 -0.10 -11.29
N PRO A 42 -7.87 -0.51 -11.83
CA PRO A 42 -8.19 -0.26 -13.24
C PRO A 42 -8.19 1.22 -13.64
N LEU A 43 -8.39 2.16 -12.69
CA LEU A 43 -8.32 3.61 -12.98
C LEU A 43 -6.88 4.05 -13.29
N PHE A 44 -5.89 3.42 -12.68
CA PHE A 44 -4.48 3.65 -13.01
C PHE A 44 -4.12 2.98 -14.35
N GLU A 45 -4.53 1.73 -14.53
CA GLU A 45 -4.15 0.93 -15.71
C GLU A 45 -4.74 1.48 -17.02
N GLN A 46 -5.86 2.21 -16.96
CA GLN A 46 -6.40 2.93 -18.11
C GLN A 46 -5.52 4.12 -18.53
N GLU A 47 -4.99 4.88 -17.57
CA GLU A 47 -4.15 6.05 -17.84
C GLU A 47 -2.69 5.68 -18.14
N SER A 48 -2.21 4.53 -17.64
CA SER A 48 -0.82 4.09 -17.78
C SER A 48 -0.73 2.55 -17.90
N PRO A 49 -1.17 1.98 -19.04
CA PRO A 49 -1.30 0.52 -19.22
C PRO A 49 0.03 -0.24 -19.15
N ASP A 50 1.13 0.42 -19.54
CA ASP A 50 2.46 -0.18 -19.58
C ASP A 50 3.25 -0.01 -18.26
N ASP A 51 2.65 0.62 -17.24
CA ASP A 51 3.29 0.83 -15.95
C ASP A 51 2.82 -0.19 -14.90
N PRO A 52 3.61 -1.23 -14.58
CA PRO A 52 3.19 -2.28 -13.67
C PRO A 52 3.31 -1.89 -12.20
N ARG A 53 3.89 -0.73 -11.87
CA ARG A 53 4.34 -0.41 -10.49
C ARG A 53 3.24 -0.56 -9.43
N PRO A 54 1.98 -0.10 -9.63
CA PRO A 54 0.93 -0.31 -8.62
C PRO A 54 0.51 -1.78 -8.47
N ARG A 55 0.38 -2.52 -9.58
CA ARG A 55 0.04 -3.95 -9.56
C ARG A 55 1.14 -4.77 -8.87
N ASP A 56 2.40 -4.47 -9.17
CA ASP A 56 3.56 -5.10 -8.55
C ASP A 56 3.60 -4.83 -7.04
N ALA A 57 3.28 -3.61 -6.60
CA ALA A 57 3.24 -3.29 -5.17
C ALA A 57 2.21 -4.14 -4.41
N LEU A 58 1.01 -4.34 -4.98
CA LEU A 58 -0.02 -5.20 -4.39
C LEU A 58 0.43 -6.67 -4.32
N ALA A 59 1.03 -7.19 -5.40
CA ALA A 59 1.55 -8.56 -5.41
C ALA A 59 2.65 -8.77 -4.35
N VAL A 60 3.57 -7.81 -4.23
CA VAL A 60 4.67 -7.84 -3.26
C VAL A 60 4.14 -7.66 -1.82
N GLY A 61 3.13 -6.82 -1.60
CA GLY A 61 2.44 -6.66 -0.32
C GLY A 61 1.82 -7.98 0.15
N ARG A 62 1.15 -8.71 -0.74
CA ARG A 62 0.64 -10.05 -0.43
C ARG A 62 1.75 -11.08 -0.18
N GLY A 63 2.87 -10.99 -0.90
CA GLY A 63 4.05 -11.81 -0.61
C GLY A 63 4.60 -11.56 0.79
N TRP A 64 4.59 -10.31 1.25
CA TRP A 64 4.97 -9.98 2.63
C TRP A 64 3.99 -10.55 3.66
N VAL A 65 2.68 -10.46 3.41
CA VAL A 65 1.64 -11.08 4.26
C VAL A 65 1.87 -12.59 4.42
N ARG A 66 2.30 -13.28 3.35
CA ARG A 66 2.65 -14.71 3.36
C ARG A 66 4.03 -15.04 3.96
N GLY A 67 4.83 -14.03 4.30
CA GLY A 67 6.21 -14.20 4.81
C GLY A 67 7.25 -14.53 3.73
N GLU A 68 6.90 -14.41 2.45
CA GLU A 68 7.77 -14.69 1.31
C GLU A 68 8.70 -13.52 0.96
N VAL A 69 8.27 -12.31 1.31
CA VAL A 69 8.97 -11.06 0.99
C VAL A 69 9.36 -10.33 2.28
N PRO A 70 10.60 -9.82 2.42
CA PRO A 70 10.97 -9.02 3.57
C PRO A 70 10.28 -7.65 3.56
N MET A 71 9.88 -7.15 4.74
CA MET A 71 9.23 -5.83 4.91
C MET A 71 9.96 -4.68 4.18
N ARG A 72 11.30 -4.71 4.12
CA ARG A 72 12.10 -3.69 3.41
C ARG A 72 11.78 -3.64 1.91
N GLU A 73 11.52 -4.79 1.30
CA GLU A 73 11.20 -4.89 -0.12
C GLU A 73 9.78 -4.41 -0.41
N ALA A 74 8.79 -4.85 0.38
CA ALA A 74 7.42 -4.35 0.29
C ALA A 74 7.35 -2.82 0.48
N HIS A 75 8.10 -2.28 1.44
CA HIS A 75 8.18 -0.83 1.66
C HIS A 75 8.83 -0.09 0.47
N ARG A 76 9.81 -0.71 -0.21
CA ARG A 76 10.42 -0.12 -1.41
C ARG A 76 9.44 -0.09 -2.59
N THR A 77 8.68 -1.16 -2.82
CA THR A 77 7.69 -1.21 -3.92
C THR A 77 6.52 -0.26 -3.66
N SER A 78 6.10 -0.11 -2.41
CA SER A 78 5.14 0.92 -1.99
C SER A 78 5.53 2.33 -2.48
N PHE A 79 6.78 2.76 -2.27
CA PHE A 79 7.23 4.07 -2.77
C PHE A 79 7.26 4.15 -4.30
N ARG A 80 7.54 3.04 -4.99
CA ARG A 80 7.52 3.00 -6.46
C ARG A 80 6.10 3.17 -7.00
N ALA A 81 5.11 2.52 -6.38
CA ALA A 81 3.70 2.73 -6.71
C ALA A 81 3.28 4.19 -6.46
N ASN A 82 3.61 4.77 -5.30
CA ASN A 82 3.33 6.18 -5.02
C ASN A 82 3.94 7.13 -6.06
N ALA A 83 5.16 6.84 -6.52
CA ALA A 83 5.82 7.63 -7.56
C ALA A 83 5.17 7.49 -8.94
N ALA A 84 4.48 6.38 -9.22
CA ALA A 84 3.79 6.13 -10.48
C ALA A 84 2.59 7.08 -10.68
N GLY A 85 1.91 7.47 -9.59
CA GLY A 85 0.80 8.42 -9.66
C GLY A 85 1.20 9.88 -9.88
N ARG A 86 2.51 10.21 -9.89
CA ARG A 86 2.94 11.62 -10.02
C ARG A 86 2.65 12.15 -11.42
N GLY A 87 1.93 13.27 -11.49
CA GLY A 87 1.58 13.92 -12.75
C GLY A 87 0.37 13.33 -13.46
N LEU A 88 -0.23 12.26 -12.92
CA LEU A 88 -1.46 11.68 -13.45
C LEU A 88 -2.71 12.39 -12.92
N PRO A 89 -3.87 12.28 -13.62
CA PRO A 89 -5.16 12.71 -13.11
C PRO A 89 -5.48 12.06 -11.75
N ASP A 90 -6.30 12.75 -10.96
CA ASP A 90 -6.65 12.37 -9.60
C ASP A 90 -7.08 10.89 -9.44
N PRO A 91 -7.96 10.31 -10.29
CA PRO A 91 -8.33 8.89 -10.17
C PRO A 91 -7.14 7.93 -10.24
N ALA A 92 -6.28 8.08 -11.24
CA ALA A 92 -5.08 7.25 -11.40
C ALA A 92 -4.05 7.51 -10.30
N ARG A 93 -3.82 8.78 -9.96
CA ARG A 93 -2.95 9.16 -8.85
C ARG A 93 -3.39 8.50 -7.55
N PHE A 94 -4.67 8.57 -7.20
CA PHE A 94 -5.19 7.99 -5.97
C PHE A 94 -5.19 6.46 -5.99
N ALA A 95 -5.42 5.82 -7.14
CA ALA A 95 -5.26 4.37 -7.26
C ALA A 95 -3.80 3.93 -7.01
N ALA A 96 -2.82 4.65 -7.56
CA ALA A 96 -1.40 4.38 -7.31
C ALA A 96 -1.01 4.59 -5.83
N LEU A 97 -1.54 5.64 -5.19
CA LEU A 97 -1.35 5.88 -3.77
C LEU A 97 -2.01 4.80 -2.91
N ALA A 98 -3.22 4.36 -3.25
CA ALA A 98 -3.91 3.28 -2.56
C ALA A 98 -3.09 1.98 -2.61
N ALA A 99 -2.56 1.62 -3.79
CA ALA A 99 -1.68 0.47 -3.93
C ALA A 99 -0.37 0.59 -3.15
N GLY A 100 0.17 1.80 -3.00
CA GLY A 100 1.34 2.05 -2.17
C GLY A 100 1.05 2.05 -0.66
N GLN A 101 -0.17 2.32 -0.21
CA GLN A 101 -0.54 2.29 1.21
C GLN A 101 -1.00 0.90 1.69
N ALA A 102 -1.43 0.04 0.78
CA ALA A 102 -1.75 -1.36 1.04
C ALA A 102 -0.50 -2.19 1.37
#